data_AF-A0A538RAR1-F1
#
_entry.id   AF-A0A538RAR1-F1
#
_cell.length_a   1.000
_cell.length_b   1.000
_cell.length_c   1.000
_cell.angle_alpha   90.00
_cell.angle_beta   90.00
_cell.angle_gamma   90.00
#
_symmetry.space_group_name_H-M   'P 1'
#
loop_
_entity.id
_entity.type
_entity.pdbx_description
1 polymer ?
#
loop_
_entity_poly.entity_id
_entity_poly.type
_entity_poly.pdbx_seq_one_letter_code
_entity_poly.pdbx_strand_id
1 'polypeptide(L)' 'MNPINQYDPGNPANPMNQYNPSNPYNPLNQFNPKNPLNPVNEYNPSTPFQPLNSSPRPSR' A
#
# COMPACT_ATOMS: atom_id res chain seq x y z
N MET A 1 -13.81 13.97 -9.42
CA MET A 1 -13.78 12.50 -9.30
C MET A 1 -15.19 12.00 -9.54
N ASN A 2 -15.44 11.25 -10.61
CA ASN A 2 -16.76 10.65 -10.84
C ASN A 2 -16.91 9.45 -9.91
N PRO A 3 -17.90 9.39 -9.00
CA PRO A 3 -18.02 8.30 -8.04
C PRO A 3 -18.24 6.94 -8.72
N ILE A 4 -18.74 6.90 -9.95
CA ILE A 4 -18.90 5.64 -10.71
C ILE A 4 -17.54 5.03 -11.09
N ASN A 5 -16.51 5.84 -11.33
CA ASN A 5 -15.19 5.36 -11.76
C ASN A 5 -14.50 4.52 -10.67
N GLN A 6 -14.95 4.57 -9.41
CA GLN A 6 -14.42 3.70 -8.36
C GLN A 6 -14.77 2.23 -8.57
N TYR A 7 -15.85 1.93 -9.30
CA TYR A 7 -16.30 0.56 -9.58
C TYR A 7 -15.83 0.03 -10.93
N ASP A 8 -15.02 0.80 -11.67
CA ASP A 8 -14.37 0.31 -12.88
C ASP A 8 -13.45 -0.88 -12.52
N PRO A 9 -13.57 -2.05 -13.18
CA PRO A 9 -12.67 -3.18 -12.96
C PRO A 9 -11.19 -2.82 -13.15
N GLY A 10 -10.88 -1.85 -14.01
CA GLY A 10 -9.51 -1.37 -14.24
C GLY A 10 -8.98 -0.46 -13.12
N ASN A 11 -9.84 0.00 -12.21
CA ASN A 11 -9.43 0.86 -11.11
C ASN A 11 -8.83 0.03 -9.95
N PRO A 12 -7.55 0.22 -9.57
CA PRO A 12 -6.94 -0.50 -8.45
C PRO A 12 -7.66 -0.30 -7.10
N ALA A 13 -8.32 0.85 -6.93
CA ALA A 13 -9.09 1.20 -5.73
C ALA A 13 -10.52 0.64 -5.74
N ASN A 14 -10.91 -0.12 -6.78
CA ASN A 14 -12.18 -0.80 -6.80
C ASN A 14 -12.29 -1.77 -5.61
N PRO A 15 -13.34 -1.68 -4.78
CA PRO A 15 -13.53 -2.58 -3.64
C PRO A 15 -13.48 -4.06 -4.00
N MET A 16 -13.89 -4.43 -5.22
CA MET A 16 -13.85 -5.83 -5.65
C MET A 16 -12.42 -6.31 -5.98
N ASN A 17 -11.54 -5.39 -6.35
CA ASN A 17 -10.14 -5.70 -6.66
C ASN A 17 -9.32 -6.03 -5.41
N GLN A 18 -9.81 -5.76 -4.19
CA GLN A 18 -9.08 -6.05 -2.94
C GLN A 18 -8.74 -7.55 -2.78
N TYR A 19 -9.50 -8.45 -3.41
CA TYR A 19 -9.27 -9.90 -3.33
C TYR A 19 -8.36 -10.41 -4.46
N ASN A 20 -8.00 -9.58 -5.44
CA ASN A 20 -7.08 -9.98 -6.50
C ASN A 20 -5.67 -10.15 -5.90
N PRO A 21 -5.02 -11.31 -6.04
CA PRO A 21 -3.66 -11.54 -5.55
C PRO A 21 -2.60 -10.64 -6.16
N SER A 22 -2.88 -9.96 -7.27
CA SER A 22 -1.98 -8.99 -7.89
C SER A 22 -2.25 -7.54 -7.44
N ASN A 23 -3.32 -7.28 -6.68
CA ASN A 23 -3.62 -5.95 -6.19
C ASN A 23 -2.71 -5.62 -4.99
N PRO A 24 -1.92 -4.54 -5.00
CA PRO A 24 -1.09 -4.14 -3.86
C PRO A 24 -1.89 -3.89 -2.57
N TYR A 25 -3.17 -3.51 -2.69
CA TYR A 25 -4.08 -3.29 -1.57
C TYR A 25 -4.74 -4.58 -1.06
N ASN A 26 -4.43 -5.74 -1.63
CA ASN A 26 -4.91 -7.01 -1.10
C ASN A 26 -4.36 -7.23 0.32
N PRO A 27 -5.21 -7.52 1.32
CA PRO A 27 -4.77 -7.75 2.70
C PRO A 27 -3.71 -8.85 2.85
N LEU A 28 -3.71 -9.85 1.97
CA LEU A 28 -2.69 -10.91 2.00
C LEU A 28 -1.36 -10.44 1.40
N ASN A 29 -1.38 -9.47 0.50
CA ASN A 29 -0.18 -8.92 -0.11
C ASN A 29 0.61 -8.00 0.81
N GLN A 30 0.02 -7.51 1.90
CA GLN A 30 0.72 -6.61 2.84
C GLN A 30 2.01 -7.25 3.41
N PHE A 31 2.10 -8.58 3.46
CA PHE A 31 3.29 -9.28 3.96
C PHE A 31 4.24 -9.75 2.85
N ASN A 32 3.91 -9.52 1.58
CA ASN A 32 4.80 -9.85 0.48
C ASN A 32 5.98 -8.85 0.46
N PRO A 33 7.25 -9.28 0.55
CA PRO A 33 8.41 -8.38 0.54
C PRO A 33 8.52 -7.51 -0.71
N LYS A 34 7.90 -7.94 -1.83
CA LYS A 34 7.85 -7.16 -3.08
C LYS A 34 6.70 -6.15 -3.12
N ASN A 35 5.74 -6.22 -2.19
CA ASN A 35 4.69 -5.22 -2.12
C ASN A 35 5.27 -3.94 -1.53
N PRO A 36 5.19 -2.78 -2.22
CA PRO A 36 5.69 -1.52 -1.68
C PRO A 36 5.03 -1.11 -0.36
N LEU A 37 3.80 -1.58 -0.08
CA LEU A 37 3.06 -1.31 1.16
C LEU A 37 3.42 -2.28 2.30
N ASN A 38 4.42 -3.15 2.13
CA ASN A 38 4.84 -4.03 3.21
C ASN A 38 5.41 -3.22 4.39
N PRO A 39 4.99 -3.46 5.64
CA PRO A 39 5.51 -2.74 6.80
C PRO A 39 7.04 -2.79 6.94
N VAL A 40 7.69 -3.88 6.49
CA VAL A 40 9.16 -3.99 6.50
C VAL A 40 9.83 -2.96 5.58
N ASN A 41 9.13 -2.46 4.55
CA ASN A 41 9.65 -1.45 3.64
C ASN A 41 9.86 -0.09 4.31
N GLU A 42 9.22 0.17 5.46
CA GLU A 42 9.49 1.38 6.26
C GLU A 42 10.98 1.51 6.62
N TYR A 43 11.70 0.39 6.69
CA TYR A 43 13.13 0.32 6.99
C TYR A 43 14.02 0.28 5.73
N ASN A 44 13.44 0.24 4.53
CA ASN A 44 14.19 0.18 3.28
C ASN A 44 14.19 1.55 2.58
N PRO A 45 15.35 2.24 2.52
CA PRO A 45 15.49 3.59 1.97
C PRO A 45 15.20 3.68 0.46
N SER A 46 15.14 2.56 -0.25
CA SER A 46 14.86 2.52 -1.69
C SER A 46 13.36 2.43 -2.04
N THR A 47 12.47 2.40 -1.05
CA THR A 47 11.03 2.22 -1.29
C THR A 47 10.34 3.53 -1.65
N PRO A 48 9.45 3.54 -2.67
CA PRO A 48 8.90 4.76 -3.27
C PRO A 48 7.87 5.52 -2.40
N PHE A 49 7.41 4.93 -1.29
CA PHE A 49 6.40 5.52 -0.41
C PHE A 49 6.85 5.62 1.05
N GLN A 50 8.15 5.75 1.28
CA GLN A 50 8.66 5.97 2.63
C GLN A 50 7.95 7.17 3.28
N PRO A 51 7.42 6.99 4.50
CA PRO A 51 6.85 8.11 5.24
C PRO A 51 7.95 9.15 5.49
N LEU A 52 7.67 10.42 5.18
CA LEU A 52 8.58 11.57 5.38
C LEU A 52 8.92 11.84 6.85
N ASN A 53 8.35 11.09 7.80
CA ASN A 53 8.53 11.29 9.24
C ASN A 53 9.20 10.09 9.89
N SER A 54 10.52 10.07 9.84
CA SER A 54 11.32 9.50 10.92
C SER A 54 11.54 10.58 11.98
N SER A 55 10.47 11.03 12.65
CA SER A 55 10.65 11.77 13.90
C SER A 55 11.31 10.81 14.88
N PRO A 56 12.50 11.14 15.43
CA PRO A 56 13.10 10.28 16.45
C PRO A 56 12.09 10.18 17.59
N ARG A 57 11.74 8.95 17.96
CA ARG A 57 11.01 8.65 19.19
C ARG A 57 11.68 9.48 20.30
N PRO A 58 10.99 10.39 21.00
CA PRO A 58 11.63 11.12 22.07
C PRO A 58 12.08 10.07 23.07
N SER A 59 13.39 9.97 23.28
CA SER A 59 13.97 9.16 24.33
C SER A 59 13.34 9.62 25.65
N ARG A 60 12.52 8.75 26.25
CA ARG A 60 12.06 8.93 27.62
C ARG A 60 13.00 8.18 28.54
#